data_AF-A0A519MHZ4-F1
#
_entry.id   AF-A0A519MHZ4-F1
#
_cell.length_a   1.000
_cell.length_b   1.000
_cell.length_c   1.000
_cell.angle_alpha   90.00
_cell.angle_beta   90.00
_cell.angle_gamma   90.00
#
_symmetry.space_group_name_H-M   'P 1'
#
loop_
_entity.id
_entity.type
_entity.pdbx_description
1 polymer ?
#
loop_
_entity_poly.entity_id
_entity_poly.type
_entity_poly.pdbx_seq_one_letter_code
_entity_poly.pdbx_strand_id
1 'polypeptide(L)' 'NAAHAASMVYNSIGIVTQLNPVIGYETSASIAKEALTTGKSVHDIAVTERGLLTQEKWDEIFTFENLIRPVFMK' A
#
# COMPACT_ATOMS: atom_id res chain seq x y z
N ASN A 1 19.97 10.17 -3.65
CA ASN A 1 18.97 11.23 -3.91
C ASN A 1 17.68 10.83 -3.19
N ALA A 2 17.28 11.54 -2.13
CA ALA A 2 16.22 11.09 -1.21
C ALA A 2 14.83 11.03 -1.86
N ALA A 3 14.49 12.04 -2.68
CA ALA A 3 13.19 12.08 -3.38
C ALA A 3 13.01 10.89 -4.34
N HIS A 4 14.08 10.49 -5.03
CA HIS A 4 14.06 9.33 -5.91
C HIS A 4 13.81 8.03 -5.13
N ALA A 5 14.48 7.84 -3.99
CA ALA A 5 14.28 6.67 -3.14
C ALA A 5 12.83 6.58 -2.62
N ALA A 6 12.27 7.70 -2.15
CA ALA A 6 10.87 7.75 -1.71
C ALA A 6 9.92 7.37 -2.86
N SER A 7 10.13 7.94 -4.05
CA SER A 7 9.32 7.62 -5.23
C SER A 7 9.38 6.13 -5.61
N MET A 8 10.55 5.48 -5.53
CA MET A 8 10.65 4.04 -5.77
C MET A 8 9.86 3.22 -4.75
N VAL A 9 9.87 3.62 -3.47
CA VAL A 9 9.12 2.93 -2.42
C VAL A 9 7.63 3.09 -2.66
N TYR A 10 7.12 4.31 -2.81
CA TYR A 10 5.67 4.57 -2.98
C TYR A 10 5.08 3.95 -4.25
N ASN A 11 5.89 3.72 -5.28
CA ASN A 11 5.45 3.06 -6.52
C ASN A 11 5.72 1.55 -6.53
N SER A 12 6.33 0.99 -5.47
CA SER A 12 6.62 -0.44 -5.41
C SER A 12 5.36 -1.24 -5.09
N ILE A 13 5.14 -2.33 -5.81
CA ILE A 13 4.08 -3.31 -5.49
C ILE A 13 4.28 -3.89 -4.08
N GLY A 14 5.52 -3.98 -3.60
CA GLY A 14 5.86 -4.56 -2.30
C GLY A 14 5.24 -3.84 -1.11
N ILE A 15 4.81 -2.58 -1.26
CA ILE A 15 4.16 -1.82 -0.17
C ILE A 15 2.81 -2.42 0.26
N VAL A 16 2.22 -3.27 -0.58
CA VAL A 16 0.96 -3.97 -0.32
C VAL A 16 1.02 -4.83 0.95
N THR A 17 2.20 -5.26 1.40
CA THR A 17 2.34 -6.06 2.63
C THR A 17 1.88 -5.31 3.87
N GLN A 18 1.95 -3.97 3.86
CA GLN A 18 1.48 -3.13 4.96
C GLN A 18 -0.03 -3.18 5.12
N LEU A 19 -0.75 -3.64 4.09
CA LEU A 19 -2.20 -3.78 4.12
C LEU A 19 -2.65 -5.10 4.76
N ASN A 20 -1.77 -6.10 4.89
CA ASN A 20 -2.10 -7.43 5.43
C ASN A 20 -2.88 -7.38 6.77
N PRO A 21 -2.49 -6.56 7.77
CA PRO A 21 -3.21 -6.52 9.05
C PRO A 21 -4.57 -5.82 8.97
N VAL A 22 -4.84 -5.06 7.90
CA VAL A 22 -6.03 -4.23 7.76
C VAL A 22 -7.07 -4.90 6.89
N ILE A 23 -6.65 -5.49 5.77
CA ILE A 23 -7.56 -6.10 4.78
C ILE A 23 -7.31 -7.61 4.57
N GLY A 24 -6.35 -8.20 5.30
CA GLY A 24 -6.00 -9.62 5.20
C GLY A 24 -5.00 -9.93 4.09
N TYR A 25 -4.32 -11.08 4.25
CA TYR A 25 -3.31 -11.55 3.29
C TYR A 25 -3.90 -11.84 1.91
N GLU A 26 -5.03 -12.53 1.83
CA GLU A 26 -5.64 -12.92 0.54
C GLU A 26 -6.02 -11.72 -0.31
N THR A 27 -6.66 -10.72 0.31
CA THR A 27 -7.03 -9.46 -0.34
C THR A 27 -5.79 -8.70 -0.82
N SER A 28 -4.76 -8.61 0.03
CA SER A 28 -3.50 -7.94 -0.29
C SER A 28 -2.77 -8.64 -1.44
N ALA A 29 -2.72 -9.97 -1.44
CA ALA A 29 -2.14 -10.75 -2.54
C ALA A 29 -2.90 -10.57 -3.87
N SER A 30 -4.23 -10.46 -3.80
CA SER A 30 -5.07 -10.16 -4.98
C SER A 30 -4.75 -8.78 -5.56
N ILE A 31 -4.57 -7.76 -4.72
CA ILE A 31 -4.15 -6.41 -5.14
C ILE A 31 -2.76 -6.46 -5.79
N ALA A 32 -1.81 -7.17 -5.19
CA ALA A 32 -0.45 -7.30 -5.72
C ALA A 32 -0.45 -7.91 -7.13
N LYS A 33 -1.24 -8.97 -7.34
CA LYS A 33 -1.41 -9.63 -8.63
C LYS A 33 -2.04 -8.70 -9.66
N GLU A 34 -3.04 -7.92 -9.28
CA GLU A 34 -3.68 -6.94 -10.15
C GLU A 34 -2.71 -5.81 -10.53
N ALA A 35 -1.98 -5.24 -9.58
CA ALA A 35 -0.97 -4.21 -9.81
C ALA A 35 0.10 -4.70 -10.81
N LEU A 36 0.57 -5.94 -10.65
CA LEU A 36 1.53 -6.55 -11.57
C LEU A 36 0.97 -6.74 -12.98
N THR A 37 -0.31 -7.10 -13.09
CA THR A 37 -0.94 -7.40 -14.39
C THR A 37 -1.33 -6.13 -15.15
N THR A 38 -1.77 -5.10 -14.42
CA THR A 38 -2.34 -3.86 -14.99
C THR A 38 -1.36 -2.70 -15.05
N GLY A 39 -0.28 -2.74 -14.26
CA GLY A 39 0.65 -1.62 -14.09
C GLY A 39 0.10 -0.48 -13.23
N LYS A 40 -1.08 -0.63 -12.63
CA LYS A 40 -1.67 0.35 -11.70
C LYS A 40 -0.97 0.33 -10.35
N SER A 41 -1.05 1.43 -9.63
CA SER A 41 -0.50 1.50 -8.27
C SER A 41 -1.35 0.70 -7.29
N VAL A 42 -0.73 0.27 -6.19
CA VAL A 42 -1.44 -0.38 -5.08
C VAL A 42 -2.50 0.56 -4.47
N HIS A 43 -2.21 1.87 -4.44
CA HIS A 43 -3.13 2.91 -3.95
C HIS A 43 -4.40 2.97 -4.81
N ASP A 44 -4.25 3.10 -6.13
CA ASP A 44 -5.38 3.20 -7.06
C ASP A 44 -6.32 1.99 -6.91
N ILE A 45 -5.75 0.79 -6.84
CA ILE A 45 -6.53 -0.44 -6.71
C ILE A 45 -7.22 -0.49 -5.34
N ALA A 46 -6.49 -0.25 -4.25
CA ALA A 46 -7.00 -0.47 -2.89
C ALA A 46 -7.98 0.63 -2.43
N VAL A 47 -7.72 1.89 -2.79
CA VAL A 47 -8.48 3.06 -2.33
C VAL A 47 -9.50 3.50 -3.38
N THR A 48 -9.06 3.72 -4.62
CA THR A 48 -9.91 4.34 -5.66
C THR A 48 -10.85 3.35 -6.33
N GLU A 49 -10.36 2.18 -6.74
CA GLU A 49 -11.14 1.24 -7.56
C GLU A 49 -11.95 0.25 -6.73
N ARG A 50 -11.30 -0.42 -5.77
CA ARG A 50 -11.96 -1.44 -4.94
C ARG A 50 -12.59 -0.86 -3.67
N GLY A 51 -12.22 0.36 -3.27
CA GLY A 51 -12.77 1.01 -2.07
C GLY A 51 -12.57 0.23 -0.78
N LEU A 52 -11.49 -0.55 -0.67
CA LEU A 52 -11.19 -1.41 0.47
C LEU A 52 -10.64 -0.62 1.67
N LEU A 53 -10.10 0.57 1.40
CA LEU A 53 -9.52 1.50 2.36
C LEU A 53 -9.98 2.90 2.00
N THR A 54 -10.18 3.75 3.03
CA THR A 54 -10.37 5.19 2.79
C THR A 54 -9.01 5.86 2.56
N GLN A 55 -9.03 7.05 1.96
CA GLN A 55 -7.82 7.85 1.77
C GLN A 55 -7.17 8.18 3.12
N GLU A 56 -7.97 8.52 4.14
CA GLU A 56 -7.46 8.84 5.47
C GLU A 56 -6.74 7.65 6.10
N LYS A 57 -7.27 6.43 5.93
CA LYS A 57 -6.63 5.23 6.46
C LYS A 57 -5.35 4.89 5.69
N TRP A 58 -5.33 5.13 4.38
CA TRP A 58 -4.12 5.01 3.57
C TRP A 58 -3.02 5.95 4.07
N ASP A 59 -3.37 7.23 4.27
CA ASP A 59 -2.42 8.25 4.72
C ASP A 59 -1.89 7.97 6.14
N GLU A 60 -2.71 7.36 7.01
CA GLU A 60 -2.26 6.87 8.32
C GLU A 60 -1.24 5.74 8.19
N ILE A 61 -1.47 4.78 7.29
CA ILE A 61 -0.62 3.59 7.13
C ILE A 61 0.69 3.93 6.42
N PHE A 62 0.66 4.76 5.37
CA PHE A 62 1.80 5.00 4.48
C PHE A 62 2.62 6.25 4.82
N THR A 63 2.89 6.43 6.12
CA THR A 63 3.87 7.41 6.61
C THR A 63 5.28 6.83 6.57
N PHE A 64 6.30 7.70 6.55
CA PHE A 64 7.69 7.28 6.59
C PHE A 64 7.97 6.38 7.81
N GLU A 65 7.47 6.79 8.98
CA GLU A 65 7.60 6.06 10.24
C GLU A 65 7.00 4.65 10.15
N ASN A 66 5.81 4.53 9.56
CA ASN A 66 5.11 3.25 9.44
C ASN A 66 5.70 2.31 8.38
N LEU A 67 6.38 2.87 7.37
CA LEU A 67 7.12 2.10 6.37
C LEU A 67 8.39 1.47 6.93
N ILE A 68 9.04 2.10 7.92
CA ILE A 68 10.25 1.56 8.57
C ILE A 68 9.94 0.81 9.87
N ARG A 69 8.85 1.18 10.56
CA ARG A 69 8.42 0.61 11.84
C ARG A 69 6.90 0.75 11.97
N PRO A 70 6.13 -0.28 11.62
CA PRO A 70 4.67 -0.23 11.66
C PRO A 70 4.16 -0.02 13.09
N VAL A 71 3.47 1.10 13.36
CA VAL A 71 2.84 1.37 14.68
C VAL A 71 1.31 1.56 14.60
N PHE A 72 0.73 1.38 13.42
CA PHE A 72 -0.72 1.41 13.17
C PHE A 72 -1.44 0.09 13.50
N MET A 73 -0.68 -0.94 13.89
CA MET A 73 -1.20 -2.21 14.38
C MET A 73 -1.34 -2.09 15.90
N LYS A 74 -2.58 -2.05 16.42
CA LYS A 74 -2.86 -2.14 17.85
C LYS A 74 -3.04 -3.59 18.27
#